data_AF-A0A3D4W2C9-F1
#
_entry.id   AF-A0A3D4W2C9-F1
#
_cell.length_a   1.000
_cell.length_b   1.000
_cell.length_c   1.000
_cell.angle_alpha   90.00
_cell.angle_beta   90.00
_cell.angle_gamma   90.00
#
_symmetry.space_group_name_H-M   'P 1'
#
loop_
_entity.id
_entity.type
_entity.pdbx_description
1 polymer ?
#
loop_
_entity_poly.entity_id
_entity_poly.type
_entity_poly.pdbx_seq_one_letter_code
_entity_poly.pdbx_strand_id
1 'polypeptide(L)' 'MQENTSPIYTEFLPISRADMEARGWDQLDFVVVGGDAYVDHPSFGTAIISRLLEAEGYKVGVLAQPRYSDCEDFKRFG' A
#
# COMPACT_ATOMS: atom_id res chain seq x y z
N MET A 1 -24.96 14.50 13.89
CA MET A 1 -24.70 13.70 12.68
C MET A 1 -23.20 13.83 12.45
N GLN A 2 -22.42 12.79 12.73
CA GLN A 2 -21.00 12.79 12.38
C GLN A 2 -20.94 12.66 10.86
N GLU A 3 -20.32 13.63 10.20
CA GLU A 3 -20.02 13.52 8.79
C GLU A 3 -19.07 12.33 8.62
N ASN A 4 -19.59 11.24 8.06
CA ASN A 4 -18.79 10.11 7.62
C ASN A 4 -18.04 10.57 6.37
N THR A 5 -16.97 11.34 6.56
CA THR A 5 -15.98 11.59 5.51
C THR A 5 -15.12 10.34 5.37
N SER A 6 -15.70 9.27 4.82
CA SER A 6 -14.88 8.17 4.30
C SER A 6 -13.82 8.80 3.40
N PRO A 7 -12.52 8.58 3.66
CA PRO A 7 -11.48 9.21 2.86
C PRO A 7 -11.70 8.79 1.40
N ILE A 8 -11.75 9.77 0.51
CA ILE A 8 -11.80 9.50 -0.92
C ILE A 8 -10.42 8.94 -1.28
N TYR A 9 -10.33 7.63 -1.53
CA TYR A 9 -9.10 6.94 -1.91
C TYR A 9 -8.71 7.26 -3.36
N THR A 10 -8.36 8.51 -3.64
CA THR A 10 -7.93 8.96 -4.97
C THR A 10 -6.45 8.73 -5.26
N GLU A 11 -5.64 8.43 -4.23
CA GLU A 11 -4.20 8.21 -4.37
C GLU A 11 -3.83 6.74 -4.22
N PHE A 12 -2.85 6.29 -5.01
CA PHE A 12 -2.25 4.96 -4.89
C PHE A 12 -1.67 4.71 -3.50
N LEU A 13 -1.67 3.45 -3.08
CA LEU A 13 -0.98 3.03 -1.85
C LEU A 13 0.54 3.18 -2.01
N PRO A 14 1.27 3.42 -0.91
CA PRO A 14 2.72 3.48 -0.91
C PRO A 14 3.38 2.28 -1.57
N ILE A 15 4.32 2.55 -2.49
CA ILE A 15 5.20 1.55 -3.11
C ILE A 15 6.68 1.81 -2.78
N SER A 16 6.96 2.88 -2.03
CA SER A 16 8.30 3.33 -1.65
C SER A 16 8.31 4.07 -0.31
N ARG A 17 9.52 4.24 0.25
CA ARG A 17 9.77 5.10 1.41
C ARG A 17 9.34 6.55 1.18
N ALA A 18 9.50 7.07 -0.04
CA ALA A 18 9.11 8.44 -0.37
C ALA A 18 7.59 8.64 -0.25
N ASP A 19 6.80 7.65 -0.65
CA ASP A 19 5.34 7.70 -0.49
C ASP A 19 4.92 7.67 0.99
N MET A 20 5.65 6.93 1.82
CA MET A 20 5.44 6.93 3.28
C MET A 20 5.75 8.30 3.88
N GLU A 21 6.87 8.91 3.50
CA GLU A 21 7.27 10.25 3.96
C GLU A 21 6.26 11.33 3.54
N ALA A 22 5.75 11.26 2.31
CA ALA A 22 4.71 12.17 1.82
C ALA A 22 3.41 12.09 2.67
N ARG A 23 3.13 10.91 3.25
CA ARG A 23 2.00 10.67 4.17
C ARG A 23 2.34 10.92 5.64
N GLY A 24 3.60 11.26 5.96
CA GLY A 24 4.08 11.40 7.35
C GLY A 24 4.11 10.06 8.11
N TRP A 25 4.35 8.95 7.41
CA TRP A 25 4.39 7.61 7.97
C TRP A 25 5.83 7.16 8.22
N ASP A 26 6.15 6.83 9.47
CA ASP A 26 7.45 6.27 9.81
C ASP A 26 7.55 4.77 9.50
N GLN A 27 6.42 4.05 9.58
CA GLN A 27 6.33 2.59 9.43
C GLN A 27 4.96 2.18 8.84
N LEU A 28 4.95 1.08 8.09
CA LEU A 28 3.76 0.39 7.61
C LEU A 28 3.32 -0.71 8.60
N ASP A 29 2.02 -0.89 8.77
CA ASP A 29 1.46 -2.01 9.52
C ASP A 29 1.46 -3.30 8.69
N PHE A 30 1.23 -3.17 7.38
CA PHE A 30 1.20 -4.28 6.44
C PHE A 30 1.94 -3.95 5.14
N VAL A 31 2.63 -4.95 4.59
CA VAL A 31 3.20 -4.91 3.23
C VAL A 31 2.59 -6.06 2.43
N VAL A 32 1.87 -5.72 1.36
CA VAL A 32 1.30 -6.71 0.44
C VAL A 32 2.32 -6.99 -0.66
N VAL A 33 2.93 -8.16 -0.64
CA VAL A 33 3.92 -8.59 -1.62
C VAL A 33 3.25 -9.48 -2.67
N GLY A 34 3.41 -9.15 -3.96
CA GLY A 34 2.77 -9.89 -5.05
C GLY A 34 3.67 -10.05 -6.28
N GLY A 35 3.47 -11.13 -7.03
CA GLY A 35 4.17 -11.41 -8.29
C GLY A 35 3.52 -10.76 -9.52
N ASP A 36 2.47 -9.97 -9.34
CA ASP A 36 1.78 -9.24 -10.41
C ASP A 36 2.10 -7.74 -10.31
N ALA A 37 1.87 -6.99 -11.39
CA ALA A 37 1.95 -5.54 -11.37
C ALA A 37 0.92 -4.99 -10.38
N TYR A 38 1.25 -3.87 -9.73
CA TYR A 38 0.27 -3.19 -8.89
C TYR A 38 -0.73 -2.45 -9.77
N VAL A 39 -1.96 -2.93 -9.79
CA VAL A 39 -3.12 -2.27 -10.39
C VAL A 39 -4.14 -2.01 -9.30
N ASP A 40 -4.40 -0.73 -9.03
CA ASP A 40 -5.34 -0.32 -7.99
C ASP A 40 -6.77 -0.26 -8.55
N HIS A 41 -7.32 -1.44 -8.80
CA HIS A 41 -8.65 -1.60 -9.37
C HIS A 41 -9.39 -2.72 -8.63
N PRO A 42 -10.70 -2.58 -8.34
CA PRO A 42 -11.47 -3.55 -7.56
C PRO A 42 -11.61 -4.95 -8.20
N SER A 43 -11.12 -5.14 -9.44
CA SER A 43 -11.00 -6.47 -10.05
C SER A 43 -9.74 -7.23 -9.63
N PHE A 44 -8.81 -6.61 -8.90
CA PHE A 44 -7.56 -7.20 -8.47
C PHE A 44 -7.61 -7.50 -6.97
N GLY A 45 -7.31 -8.74 -6.59
CA GLY A 45 -7.38 -9.18 -5.19
C GLY A 45 -6.47 -8.37 -4.26
N THR A 46 -5.25 -8.04 -4.72
CA THR A 46 -4.31 -7.17 -3.99
C THR A 46 -4.96 -5.84 -3.60
N ALA A 47 -5.66 -5.18 -4.53
CA ALA A 47 -6.32 -3.91 -4.29
C ALA A 47 -7.49 -4.05 -3.31
N ILE A 48 -8.31 -5.10 -3.42
CA ILE A 48 -9.41 -5.34 -2.48
C ILE A 48 -8.87 -5.51 -1.05
N ILE A 49 -7.87 -6.37 -0.87
CA ILE A 49 -7.30 -6.66 0.45
C ILE A 49 -6.66 -5.41 1.03
N SER A 50 -5.83 -4.71 0.26
CA SER A 50 -5.08 -3.56 0.74
C SER A 50 -5.98 -2.36 1.05
N ARG A 51 -7.00 -2.10 0.22
CA ARG A 51 -7.97 -1.02 0.46
C ARG A 51 -8.93 -1.34 1.60
N LEU A 52 -9.28 -2.60 1.82
CA LEU A 52 -10.04 -3.00 3.00
C LEU A 52 -9.24 -2.72 4.28
N LEU A 53 -7.96 -3.11 4.32
CA LEU A 53 -7.08 -2.83 5.46
C LEU A 53 -6.89 -1.31 5.67
N GLU A 54 -6.69 -0.54 4.60
CA GLU A 54 -6.59 0.93 4.68
C GLU A 54 -7.89 1.55 5.22
N ALA A 55 -9.05 1.03 4.82
CA ALA A 55 -10.36 1.48 5.31
C ALA A 55 -10.60 1.19 6.79
N GLU A 56 -9.96 0.17 7.34
CA GLU A 56 -9.92 -0.12 8.77
C GLU A 56 -8.85 0.72 9.53
N GLY A 57 -8.16 1.63 8.84
CA GLY A 57 -7.22 2.58 9.42
C GLY A 57 -5.77 2.10 9.49
N TYR A 58 -5.43 0.97 8.84
CA TYR A 58 -4.05 0.48 8.80
C TYR A 58 -3.22 1.16 7.71
N LYS A 59 -1.92 1.32 7.97
CA LYS A 59 -0.93 1.82 7.00
C LYS A 59 -0.45 0.65 6.14
N VAL A 60 -0.86 0.63 4.89
CA VAL A 60 -0.57 -0.49 3.97
C VAL A 60 0.30 -0.03 2.82
N GLY A 61 1.37 -0.78 2.52
CA GLY A 61 2.17 -0.60 1.30
C GLY A 61 2.09 -1.82 0.38
N VAL A 62 2.38 -1.62 -0.91
CA VAL A 62 2.35 -2.68 -1.93
C VAL A 62 3.74 -2.85 -2.53
N LEU A 63 4.25 -4.08 -2.50
CA LEU A 63 5.50 -4.48 -3.16
C LEU A 63 5.20 -5.41 -4.32
N ALA A 64 5.06 -4.83 -5.51
CA ALA A 64 4.81 -5.56 -6.74
C ALA A 64 6.12 -6.04 -7.39
N GLN A 65 6.13 -7.32 -7.76
CA GLN A 65 7.22 -8.00 -8.49
C GLN A 65 8.62 -7.72 -7.93
N PRO A 66 8.88 -7.96 -6.63
CA PRO A 66 10.23 -7.80 -6.12
C PRO A 66 11.18 -8.81 -6.78
N ARG A 67 12.36 -8.34 -7.18
CA ARG A 67 13.45 -9.22 -7.59
C ARG A 67 13.85 -10.09 -6.40
N TYR A 68 13.85 -11.40 -6.60
CA TYR A 68 14.22 -12.38 -5.57
C TYR A 68 15.73 -12.67 -5.54
N SER A 69 16.49 -12.18 -6.52
CA SER A 69 17.92 -12.43 -6.66
C SER A 69 18.77 -11.67 -5.63
N ASP A 70 18.22 -10.62 -5.03
CA ASP A 70 18.84 -9.81 -4.00
C ASP A 70 17.77 -9.24 -3.04
N CYS A 71 18.21 -8.47 -2.04
CA CYS A 71 17.32 -7.91 -1.03
C CYS A 71 16.88 -6.47 -1.32
N GLU A 72 17.27 -5.87 -2.45
CA GLU A 72 17.11 -4.42 -2.65
C GLU A 72 15.65 -4.01 -2.76
N ASP A 73 14.82 -4.80 -3.45
CA ASP A 73 13.39 -4.50 -3.55
C ASP A 73 12.66 -4.66 -2.20
N PHE A 74 13.15 -5.53 -1.32
CA PHE A 74 12.58 -5.73 0.01
C PHE A 74 12.92 -4.60 0.99
N LYS A 75 13.87 -3.72 0.64
CA LYS A 75 14.27 -2.55 1.44
C LYS A 75 13.57 -1.26 1.02
N ARG A 76 12.65 -1.30 0.03
CA ARG A 76 12.03 -0.09 -0.56
C ARG A 76 11.33 0.83 0.45
N PHE A 77 10.94 0.32 1.61
CA PHE A 77 10.19 1.06 2.64
C PHE A 77 11.06 1.62 3.78
N GLY A 78 12.37 1.33 3.79
CA GLY A 78 13.30 1.72 4.86
C GLY A 78 13.84 0.53 5.62
#